data_AF-X8HNK3-F1
#
_entry.id   AF-X8HNK3-F1
#
_cell.length_a   1.000
_cell.length_b   1.000
_cell.length_c   1.000
_cell.angle_alpha   90.00
_cell.angle_beta   90.00
_cell.angle_gamma   90.00
#
_symmetry.space_group_name_H-M   'P 1'
#
loop_
_entity.id
_entity.type
_entity.pdbx_description
1 polymer ?
#
loop_
_entity_poly.entity_id
_entity_poly.type
_entity_poly.pdbx_seq_one_letter_code
_entity_poly.pdbx_strand_id
1 'polypeptide(L)'
;MSLASNLLILFITGVLTLVGNFVGFKVNPLEAMPGVLILIIIAFLGILLSKIIPIKIPSVAYIVTLSTIVTIPGMPMAELISTYTAKVNFLALCTPILAYAGIYTGKNMDTLKKTGWKIFILALFVMLGTYLGSAIIAQIILKMLGQI
;
A
#
# COMPACT_ATOMS: atom_id res chain seq x y z
N MET A 1 14.17 13.20 -3.86
CA MET A 1 13.54 13.03 -5.19
C MET A 1 12.80 14.29 -5.60
N SER A 2 12.91 14.68 -6.87
CA SER A 2 12.07 15.74 -7.45
C SER A 2 10.60 15.35 -7.36
N LEU A 3 9.71 16.34 -7.19
CA LEU A 3 8.26 16.11 -7.15
C LEU A 3 7.75 15.49 -8.46
N ALA A 4 8.37 15.86 -9.59
CA ALA A 4 8.07 15.29 -10.89
C ALA A 4 8.37 13.77 -10.96
N SER A 5 9.49 13.32 -10.38
CA SER A 5 9.84 11.90 -10.34
C SER A 5 8.85 11.08 -9.52
N ASN A 6 8.40 11.62 -8.38
CA ASN A 6 7.40 10.96 -7.54
C ASN A 6 6.06 10.82 -8.26
N LEU A 7 5.61 11.87 -8.94
CA LEU A 7 4.36 11.84 -9.71
C LEU A 7 4.44 10.83 -10.87
N LEU A 8 5.57 10.77 -11.55
CA LEU A 8 5.80 9.81 -12.63
C LEU A 8 5.74 8.37 -12.11
N ILE A 9 6.37 8.09 -10.96
CA ILE A 9 6.31 6.76 -10.33
C ILE A 9 4.86 6.42 -9.95
N LEU A 10 4.13 7.35 -9.32
CA LEU A 10 2.72 7.14 -8.95
C LEU A 10 1.85 6.83 -10.17
N PHE A 11 2.07 7.53 -11.28
CA PHE A 11 1.35 7.30 -12.52
C PHE A 11 1.66 5.92 -13.11
N ILE A 12 2.93 5.53 -13.19
CA ILE A 12 3.33 4.19 -13.65
C ILE A 12 2.70 3.12 -12.76
N THR A 13 2.77 3.29 -11.43
CA THR A 13 2.18 2.32 -10.50
C THR A 13 0.67 2.23 -10.68
N GLY A 14 -0.02 3.35 -10.92
CA GLY A 14 -1.46 3.37 -11.16
C GLY A 14 -1.85 2.64 -12.44
N VAL A 15 -1.12 2.85 -13.55
CA VAL A 15 -1.36 2.11 -14.80
C VAL A 15 -1.14 0.61 -14.60
N LEU A 16 -0.05 0.23 -13.94
CA LEU A 16 0.23 -1.19 -13.63
C LEU A 16 -0.84 -1.79 -12.71
N THR A 17 -1.37 -1.02 -11.75
CA THR A 17 -2.50 -1.44 -10.92
C THR A 17 -3.77 -1.62 -11.74
N LEU A 18 -4.09 -0.74 -12.69
CA LEU A 18 -5.27 -0.93 -13.55
C LEU A 18 -5.17 -2.22 -14.37
N VAL A 19 -4.00 -2.47 -14.96
CA VAL A 19 -3.73 -3.71 -15.69
C VAL A 19 -3.81 -4.92 -14.74
N GLY A 20 -3.20 -4.85 -13.56
CA GLY A 20 -3.23 -5.91 -12.57
C GLY A 20 -4.64 -6.20 -12.03
N ASN A 21 -5.46 -5.16 -11.87
CA ASN A 21 -6.84 -5.28 -11.39
C ASN A 21 -7.74 -5.94 -12.45
N PHE A 22 -7.51 -5.65 -13.73
CA PHE A 22 -8.21 -6.29 -14.83
C PHE A 22 -7.76 -7.74 -15.06
N VAL A 23 -6.46 -7.98 -15.15
CA VAL A 23 -5.91 -9.33 -15.42
C VAL A 23 -6.11 -10.28 -14.24
N GLY A 24 -5.86 -9.80 -13.01
CA GLY A 24 -5.93 -10.62 -11.81
C GLY A 24 -7.34 -10.79 -11.24
N PHE A 25 -8.14 -9.72 -11.25
CA PHE A 25 -9.44 -9.68 -10.55
C PHE A 25 -10.64 -9.45 -11.48
N LYS A 26 -10.41 -9.35 -12.79
CA LYS A 26 -11.45 -9.17 -13.82
C LYS A 26 -12.32 -7.93 -13.62
N VAL A 27 -11.79 -6.90 -12.95
CA VAL A 27 -12.47 -5.62 -12.79
C VAL A 27 -12.22 -4.76 -14.03
N ASN A 28 -13.28 -4.22 -14.62
CA ASN A 28 -13.18 -3.34 -15.78
C ASN A 28 -12.27 -2.13 -15.50
N PRO A 29 -11.26 -1.85 -16.35
CA PRO A 29 -10.34 -0.73 -16.13
C PRO A 29 -11.04 0.62 -16.03
N LEU A 30 -12.09 0.85 -16.85
CA LEU A 30 -12.86 2.10 -16.81
C LEU A 30 -13.58 2.30 -15.47
N GLU A 31 -13.99 1.21 -14.82
CA GLU A 31 -14.66 1.28 -13.52
C GLU A 31 -13.68 1.47 -12.36
N ALA A 32 -12.48 0.90 -12.46
CA ALA A 32 -11.42 1.03 -11.45
C ALA A 32 -10.61 2.33 -11.59
N MET A 33 -10.62 2.96 -12.77
CA MET A 33 -9.85 4.17 -13.07
C MET A 33 -10.13 5.33 -12.10
N PRO A 34 -11.39 5.68 -11.75
CA PRO A 34 -11.65 6.71 -10.74
C PRO A 34 -11.02 6.37 -9.38
N GLY A 35 -11.10 5.11 -8.95
CA GLY A 35 -10.49 4.66 -7.70
C GLY A 35 -8.98 4.81 -7.70
N VAL A 36 -8.31 4.39 -8.79
CA VAL A 36 -6.85 4.53 -8.93
C VAL A 36 -6.43 6.00 -8.96
N LEU A 37 -7.18 6.88 -9.64
CA LEU A 37 -6.91 8.32 -9.65
C LEU A 37 -7.02 8.93 -8.25
N ILE A 38 -8.04 8.56 -7.48
CA ILE A 38 -8.19 9.03 -6.10
C ILE A 38 -6.99 8.60 -5.26
N LEU A 39 -6.55 7.34 -5.37
CA LEU A 39 -5.37 6.83 -4.66
C LEU A 39 -4.10 7.60 -5.03
N ILE A 40 -3.88 7.91 -6.31
CA ILE A 40 -2.75 8.72 -6.78
C ILE A 40 -2.79 10.13 -6.18
N ILE A 41 -3.96 10.77 -6.17
CA ILE A 41 -4.12 12.12 -5.62
C ILE A 41 -3.79 12.14 -4.13
N ILE A 42 -4.33 11.20 -3.35
CA ILE A 42 -4.06 11.10 -1.91
C ILE A 42 -2.57 10.85 -1.66
N ALA A 43 -1.95 9.93 -2.41
CA ALA A 43 -0.53 9.64 -2.29
C ALA A 43 0.34 10.87 -2.61
N PHE A 44 -0.01 11.60 -3.66
CA PHE A 44 0.70 12.82 -4.05
C PHE A 44 0.59 13.91 -2.98
N LEU A 45 -0.61 14.15 -2.45
CA LEU A 45 -0.83 15.10 -1.36
C LEU A 45 -0.05 14.72 -0.09
N GLY A 46 -0.02 13.45 0.29
CA GLY A 46 0.75 12.97 1.44
C GLY A 46 2.26 13.15 1.26
N ILE A 47 2.78 12.92 0.06
CA ILE A 47 4.19 13.20 -0.28
C ILE A 47 4.48 14.71 -0.22
N LEU A 48 3.56 15.53 -0.72
CA LEU A 48 3.70 17.00 -0.69
C LEU A 48 3.73 17.51 0.75
N LEU A 49 2.79 17.05 1.60
CA LEU A 49 2.74 17.37 3.02
C LEU A 49 4.02 16.95 3.76
N SER A 50 4.53 15.76 3.47
CA SER A 50 5.80 15.26 4.02
C SER A 50 7.01 16.13 3.65
N LYS A 51 6.94 16.92 2.57
CA LYS A 51 8.01 17.86 2.17
C LYS A 51 7.84 19.25 2.78
N ILE A 52 6.59 19.69 2.99
CA ILE A 52 6.28 21.01 3.54
C ILE A 52 6.48 21.01 5.05
N ILE A 53 6.06 19.94 5.72
CA ILE A 53 6.13 19.83 7.18
C ILE A 53 7.54 19.35 7.56
N PRO A 54 8.33 20.13 8.33
CA PRO A 54 9.73 19.80 8.66
C PRO A 54 9.89 18.70 9.71
N ILE A 55 8.85 17.92 9.97
CA ILE A 55 8.85 16.84 10.95
C ILE A 55 9.37 15.57 10.26
N LYS A 56 10.32 14.87 10.89
CA LYS A 56 10.96 13.64 10.36
C LYS A 56 10.04 12.41 10.46
N ILE A 57 8.85 12.50 9.89
CA ILE A 57 7.89 11.39 9.79
C ILE A 57 7.96 10.82 8.36
N PRO A 58 7.93 9.49 8.19
CA PRO A 58 7.87 8.88 6.86
C PRO A 58 6.65 9.37 6.06
N SER A 59 6.83 9.61 4.76
CA SER A 59 5.72 10.08 3.89
C SER A 59 4.49 9.17 3.93
N VAL A 60 4.70 7.87 4.14
CA VAL A 60 3.64 6.87 4.28
C VAL A 60 2.67 7.23 5.42
N ALA A 61 3.16 7.75 6.55
CA ALA A 61 2.28 8.12 7.66
C ALA A 61 1.34 9.26 7.26
N TYR A 62 1.82 10.28 6.54
CA TYR A 62 0.97 11.36 6.02
C TYR A 62 -0.08 10.83 5.04
N ILE A 63 0.31 9.91 4.14
CA ILE A 63 -0.62 9.31 3.18
C ILE A 63 -1.72 8.53 3.91
N VAL A 64 -1.36 7.71 4.89
CA VAL A 64 -2.32 6.93 5.69
C VAL A 64 -3.25 7.87 6.46
N THR A 65 -2.71 8.86 7.18
CA THR A 65 -3.53 9.81 7.93
C THR A 65 -4.51 10.57 7.03
N LEU A 66 -4.04 11.08 5.89
CA LEU A 66 -4.93 11.74 4.92
C LEU A 66 -6.00 10.80 4.41
N SER A 67 -5.62 9.58 4.01
CA SER A 67 -6.56 8.59 3.51
C SER A 67 -7.65 8.31 4.54
N THR A 68 -7.29 8.13 5.82
CA THR A 68 -8.24 7.91 6.91
C THR A 68 -9.15 9.11 7.12
N ILE A 69 -8.63 10.34 7.10
CA ILE A 69 -9.44 11.56 7.27
C ILE A 69 -10.49 11.68 6.15
N VAL A 70 -10.11 11.41 4.91
CA VAL A 70 -11.05 11.56 3.78
C VAL A 70 -12.05 10.40 3.67
N THR A 71 -11.77 9.25 4.29
CA THR A 71 -12.67 8.09 4.32
C THR A 71 -13.44 7.92 5.64
N ILE A 72 -13.24 8.80 6.63
CA ILE A 72 -13.91 8.65 7.94
C ILE A 72 -15.42 8.85 7.79
N PRO A 73 -16.26 8.02 8.45
CA PRO A 73 -17.70 8.23 8.46
C PRO A 73 -18.04 9.63 8.98
N GLY A 74 -18.78 10.42 8.20
CA GLY A 74 -19.12 11.81 8.51
C GLY A 74 -18.43 12.87 7.64
N MET A 75 -17.42 12.50 6.84
CA MET A 75 -16.84 13.42 5.85
C MET A 75 -17.71 13.45 4.58
N PRO A 76 -18.02 14.62 3.98
CA PRO A 76 -18.98 14.75 2.88
C PRO A 76 -18.62 13.95 1.62
N MET A 77 -17.36 13.54 1.44
CA MET A 77 -16.92 12.73 0.30
C MET A 77 -16.48 11.31 0.66
N ALA A 78 -16.66 10.89 1.91
CA ALA A 78 -16.20 9.58 2.37
C ALA A 78 -16.83 8.43 1.60
N GLU A 79 -18.15 8.47 1.38
CA GLU A 79 -18.88 7.40 0.69
C GLU A 79 -18.42 7.26 -0.77
N LEU A 80 -18.37 8.36 -1.52
CA LEU A 80 -17.91 8.36 -2.91
C LEU A 80 -16.47 7.84 -3.04
N ILE A 81 -15.56 8.32 -2.19
CA ILE A 81 -14.16 7.87 -2.19
C ILE A 81 -14.09 6.38 -1.89
N SER A 82 -14.84 5.90 -0.91
CA SER A 82 -14.85 4.49 -0.51
C SER A 82 -15.44 3.60 -1.62
N THR A 83 -16.53 4.02 -2.26
CA THR A 83 -17.16 3.28 -3.36
C THR A 83 -16.22 3.11 -4.56
N TYR A 84 -15.53 4.17 -4.98
CA TYR A 84 -14.61 4.08 -6.11
C TYR A 84 -13.31 3.34 -5.77
N THR A 85 -12.76 3.54 -4.57
CA THR A 85 -11.53 2.84 -4.16
C THR A 85 -11.79 1.35 -3.88
N ALA A 86 -12.99 0.96 -3.45
CA ALA A 86 -13.38 -0.45 -3.28
C ALA A 86 -13.32 -1.27 -4.59
N LYS A 87 -13.40 -0.61 -5.76
CA LYS A 87 -13.22 -1.26 -7.06
C LYS A 87 -11.76 -1.58 -7.39
N VAL A 88 -10.81 -1.08 -6.60
CA VAL A 88 -9.38 -1.35 -6.77
C VAL A 88 -8.97 -2.44 -5.79
N ASN A 89 -8.62 -3.63 -6.30
CA ASN A 89 -8.19 -4.70 -5.44
C ASN A 89 -6.83 -4.39 -4.82
N PHE A 90 -6.70 -4.59 -3.51
CA PHE A 90 -5.45 -4.38 -2.78
C PHE A 90 -4.28 -5.18 -3.36
N LEU A 91 -4.51 -6.43 -3.79
CA LEU A 91 -3.46 -7.27 -4.36
C LEU A 91 -2.97 -6.77 -5.72
N ALA A 92 -3.80 -6.04 -6.47
CA ALA A 92 -3.38 -5.39 -7.71
C ALA A 92 -2.41 -4.21 -7.45
N LEU A 93 -2.47 -3.59 -6.26
CA LEU A 93 -1.49 -2.58 -5.82
C LEU A 93 -0.14 -3.22 -5.44
N CYS A 94 -0.11 -4.52 -5.12
CA CYS A 94 1.13 -5.23 -4.81
C CYS A 94 1.94 -5.59 -6.07
N THR A 95 1.30 -5.69 -7.23
CA THR A 95 1.95 -6.10 -8.50
C THR A 95 3.15 -5.23 -8.88
N PRO A 96 3.06 -3.87 -8.89
CA PRO A 96 4.22 -3.03 -9.21
C PRO A 96 5.36 -3.24 -8.20
N ILE A 97 5.03 -3.36 -6.91
CA ILE A 97 6.02 -3.54 -5.83
C ILE A 97 6.78 -4.85 -6.03
N LEU A 98 6.07 -5.95 -6.28
CA LEU A 98 6.67 -7.25 -6.55
C LEU A 98 7.50 -7.25 -7.84
N ALA A 99 7.04 -6.56 -8.90
CA ALA A 99 7.78 -6.44 -10.14
C ALA A 99 9.12 -5.71 -9.92
N TYR A 100 9.13 -4.57 -9.22
CA TYR A 100 10.36 -3.85 -8.89
C TYR A 100 11.27 -4.67 -7.97
N ALA A 101 10.71 -5.35 -6.97
CA ALA A 101 11.47 -6.23 -6.07
C ALA A 101 12.11 -7.39 -6.84
N GLY A 102 11.39 -8.00 -7.79
CA GLY A 102 11.88 -9.07 -8.65
C GLY A 102 13.01 -8.61 -9.57
N ILE A 103 12.86 -7.47 -10.26
CA ILE A 103 13.90 -6.89 -11.12
C ILE A 103 15.14 -6.52 -10.30
N TYR A 104 14.95 -5.87 -9.15
CA TYR A 104 16.05 -5.50 -8.26
C TYR A 104 16.82 -6.73 -7.75
N THR A 105 16.09 -7.78 -7.37
CA THR A 105 16.69 -9.03 -6.90
C THR A 105 17.42 -9.74 -8.03
N GLY A 106 16.85 -9.78 -9.24
CA GLY A 106 17.47 -10.34 -10.43
C GLY A 106 18.79 -9.66 -10.79
N LYS A 107 18.86 -8.32 -10.66
CA LYS A 107 20.10 -7.55 -10.85
C LYS A 107 21.17 -7.86 -9.78
N ASN A 108 20.77 -8.27 -8.59
CA ASN A 108 21.66 -8.54 -7.46
C ASN A 108 21.76 -10.04 -7.13
N MET A 109 21.81 -10.88 -8.18
CA MET A 109 21.74 -12.35 -8.04
C MET A 109 22.89 -12.92 -7.20
N ASP A 110 24.10 -12.39 -7.32
CA ASP A 110 25.27 -12.88 -6.55
C ASP A 110 25.13 -12.63 -5.06
N THR A 111 24.55 -11.48 -4.68
CA THR A 111 24.22 -11.17 -3.29
C THR A 111 23.14 -12.10 -2.79
N LEU A 112 22.08 -12.32 -3.58
CA LEU A 112 20.99 -13.22 -3.23
C LEU A 112 21.48 -14.65 -3.00
N LYS A 113 22.42 -15.17 -3.80
CA LYS A 113 23.00 -16.50 -3.57
C LYS A 113 23.69 -16.61 -2.21
N LYS A 114 24.38 -15.55 -1.78
CA LYS A 114 25.10 -15.51 -0.49
C LYS A 114 24.18 -15.32 0.71
N THR A 115 23.15 -14.48 0.59
CA THR A 115 22.29 -14.08 1.72
C THR A 115 20.88 -14.66 1.69
N GLY A 116 20.47 -15.31 0.60
CA GLY A 116 19.10 -15.76 0.35
C GLY A 116 18.58 -16.72 1.42
N TRP A 117 19.42 -17.64 1.89
CA TRP A 117 19.05 -18.54 3.00
C TRP A 117 18.74 -17.79 4.30
N LYS A 118 19.52 -16.75 4.62
CA LYS A 118 19.27 -15.89 5.80
C LYS A 118 17.98 -15.09 5.63
N ILE A 119 17.72 -14.59 4.41
CA ILE A 119 16.49 -13.86 4.08
C ILE A 119 15.26 -14.76 4.22
N PHE A 120 15.34 -16.02 3.77
CA PHE A 120 14.25 -16.98 3.89
C PHE A 120 13.88 -17.26 5.36
N ILE A 121 14.89 -17.56 6.20
CA ILE A 121 14.67 -17.76 7.63
C ILE A 121 14.10 -16.49 8.27
N LEU A 122 14.67 -15.32 7.96
CA LEU A 122 14.17 -14.04 8.46
C LEU A 122 12.69 -13.82 8.07
N ALA A 123 12.31 -14.13 6.83
CA ALA A 123 10.93 -13.98 6.37
C ALA A 123 9.95 -14.87 7.16
N LEU A 124 10.33 -16.11 7.48
CA LEU A 124 9.51 -16.99 8.31
C LEU A 124 9.28 -16.39 9.71
N PHE A 125 10.34 -15.94 10.37
CA PHE A 125 10.23 -15.30 11.69
C PHE A 125 9.44 -13.99 11.64
N VAL A 126 9.61 -13.18 10.59
CA VAL A 126 8.85 -11.93 10.42
C VAL A 126 7.36 -12.21 10.20
N MET A 127 7.00 -13.18 9.35
CA MET A 127 5.59 -13.54 9.12
C MET A 127 4.96 -14.13 10.38
N LEU A 128 5.63 -15.09 11.03
CA LEU A 128 5.15 -15.70 12.27
C LEU A 128 5.02 -14.66 13.38
N GLY A 129 6.03 -13.81 13.58
CA GLY A 129 6.01 -12.77 14.60
C GLY A 129 4.92 -11.73 14.37
N THR A 130 4.72 -11.29 13.13
CA THR A 130 3.65 -10.32 12.79
C THR A 130 2.27 -10.92 13.01
N TYR A 131 2.06 -12.18 12.59
CA TYR A 131 0.79 -12.86 12.77
C TYR A 131 0.49 -13.14 14.25
N LEU A 132 1.42 -13.76 14.97
CA LEU A 132 1.25 -14.09 16.40
C LEU A 132 1.12 -12.82 17.25
N GLY A 133 1.93 -11.79 17.00
CA GLY A 133 1.83 -10.52 17.71
C GLY A 133 0.46 -9.87 17.51
N SER A 134 -0.03 -9.83 16.26
CA SER A 134 -1.36 -9.31 15.95
C SER A 134 -2.47 -10.13 16.61
N ALA A 135 -2.36 -11.47 16.60
CA ALA A 135 -3.32 -12.38 17.21
C ALA A 135 -3.38 -12.23 18.74
N ILE A 136 -2.22 -12.08 19.41
CA ILE A 136 -2.15 -11.86 20.86
C ILE A 136 -2.83 -10.54 21.24
N ILE A 137 -2.52 -9.46 20.51
CA ILE A 137 -3.14 -8.15 20.75
C ILE A 137 -4.65 -8.23 20.54
N ALA A 138 -5.09 -8.85 19.45
CA ALA A 138 -6.52 -9.05 19.18
C ALA A 138 -7.20 -9.87 20.29
N GLN A 139 -6.58 -10.96 20.75
CA GLN A 139 -7.10 -11.80 21.83
C GLN A 139 -7.28 -11.00 23.13
N ILE A 140 -6.28 -10.20 23.50
CA ILE A 140 -6.33 -9.38 24.72
C ILE A 140 -7.47 -8.35 24.62
N ILE A 141 -7.53 -7.61 23.52
CA ILE A 141 -8.53 -6.54 23.33
C ILE A 141 -9.94 -7.13 23.28
N LEU A 142 -10.16 -8.19 22.50
CA LEU A 142 -11.49 -8.79 22.35
C LEU A 142 -11.98 -9.42 23.66
N LYS A 143 -11.08 -10.00 24.47
CA LYS A 143 -11.40 -10.50 25.80
C LYS A 143 -11.76 -9.37 26.77
N MET A 144 -11.06 -8.24 26.70
CA MET A 144 -11.40 -7.05 27.48
C MET A 144 -12.75 -6.46 27.07
N LEU A 145 -13.12 -6.56 25.80
CA LEU A 145 -14.42 -6.12 25.26
C LEU A 145 -15.54 -7.16 25.48
N GLY A 146 -15.24 -8.36 26.00
CA GLY A 146 -16.21 -9.44 26.22
C GLY A 146 -16.76 -10.07 24.94
N GLN A 147 -16.07 -9.93 23.80
CA GLN A 147 -16.49 -10.52 22.53
C GLN A 147 -16.02 -11.98 22.36
N ILE A 148 -15.10 -12.44 23.21
CA ILE A 148 -14.62 -13.83 23.40
C ILE A 148 -14.13 -14.02 24.83
#